data_AF-A0A3A5V595-F1
#
_entry.id   AF-A0A3A5V595-F1
#
_cell.length_a   1.000
_cell.length_b   1.000
_cell.length_c   1.000
_cell.angle_alpha   90.00
_cell.angle_beta   90.00
_cell.angle_gamma   90.00
#
_symmetry.space_group_name_H-M   'P 1'
#
loop_
_entity.id
_entity.type
_entity.pdbx_description
1 polymer ?
#
loop_
_entity_poly.entity_id
_entity_poly.type
_entity_poly.pdbx_seq_one_letter_code
_entity_poly.pdbx_strand_id
1 'polypeptide(L)'
;MVRARDKSPEAFGWTRVELKPNPKAVLYPLSWGILPIVFAFIMMVTKTGEEWIAWAGGIGIILFLVGGVSAVGPRQGAFNSIRIASGFFFCILALFSWVLVATNNLLEVYAILSSILALIMIYRSLDFIFKDIGLIYQIEWSAKWPLPTGSMVDWDIRSTRFSQNTMALKRFDGDRFAQIYGSRTTEGLVLRLDIFGIHEGNRFDYRTLGIDLQDFLTEDE
;
A
#
# COMPACT_ATOMS: atom_id res chain seq x y z
N MET A 1 -33.01 12.23 -18.91
CA MET A 1 -32.73 11.60 -17.60
C MET A 1 -31.23 11.50 -17.43
N VAL A 2 -30.64 12.32 -16.56
CA VAL A 2 -29.21 12.26 -16.22
C VAL A 2 -29.04 11.02 -15.33
N ARG A 3 -28.59 9.90 -15.90
CA ARG A 3 -28.34 8.67 -15.14
C ARG A 3 -27.28 8.98 -14.09
N ALA A 4 -27.55 8.62 -12.84
CA ALA A 4 -26.73 8.95 -11.69
C ALA A 4 -25.26 8.46 -11.80
N ARG A 5 -24.96 7.53 -12.73
CA ARG A 5 -23.65 6.90 -13.00
C ARG A 5 -22.47 7.81 -13.36
N ASP A 6 -22.70 9.11 -13.57
CA ASP A 6 -21.63 10.07 -13.90
C ASP A 6 -21.07 10.80 -12.69
N LYS A 7 -21.76 10.67 -11.54
CA LYS A 7 -21.45 11.46 -10.36
C LYS A 7 -20.49 10.72 -9.45
N SER A 8 -19.61 11.47 -8.78
CA SER A 8 -18.73 10.92 -7.75
C SER A 8 -19.58 10.29 -6.63
N PRO A 9 -19.01 9.37 -5.83
CA PRO A 9 -19.71 8.78 -4.68
C PRO A 9 -20.32 9.80 -3.71
N GLU A 10 -19.78 11.02 -3.66
CA GLU A 10 -20.32 12.12 -2.85
C GLU A 10 -21.76 12.51 -3.22
N ALA A 11 -22.13 12.37 -4.50
CA ALA A 11 -23.50 12.62 -4.93
C ALA A 11 -24.51 11.56 -4.42
N PHE A 12 -24.00 10.48 -3.82
CA PHE A 12 -24.75 9.36 -3.27
C PHE A 12 -24.51 9.22 -1.77
N GLY A 13 -24.20 10.30 -1.05
CA GLY A 13 -24.07 10.29 0.40
C GLY A 13 -22.76 9.69 0.94
N TRP A 14 -21.82 9.28 0.08
CA TRP A 14 -20.50 8.88 0.55
C TRP A 14 -19.67 10.11 0.92
N THR A 15 -18.92 10.03 2.01
CA THR A 15 -18.02 11.10 2.45
C THR A 15 -16.61 10.84 1.93
N ARG A 16 -16.00 11.83 1.28
CA ARG A 16 -14.61 11.72 0.84
C ARG A 16 -13.67 11.81 2.04
N VAL A 17 -12.71 10.89 2.12
CA VAL A 17 -11.69 10.87 3.16
C VAL A 17 -10.41 11.45 2.61
N GLU A 18 -9.97 12.56 3.17
CA GLU A 18 -8.63 13.08 2.91
C GLU A 18 -7.63 12.35 3.81
N LEU A 19 -6.81 11.50 3.19
CA LEU A 19 -5.64 10.99 3.87
C LEU A 19 -4.62 12.12 3.99
N LYS A 20 -4.31 12.53 5.22
CA LYS A 20 -3.15 13.39 5.47
C LYS A 20 -1.89 12.56 5.19
N PRO A 21 -1.14 12.82 4.10
CA PRO A 21 0.12 12.14 3.92
C PRO A 21 1.02 12.49 5.11
N ASN A 22 1.76 11.50 5.62
CA ASN A 22 2.83 11.73 6.58
C ASN A 22 4.17 11.34 5.94
N PRO A 23 4.72 12.17 5.03
CA PRO A 23 5.97 11.86 4.36
C PRO A 23 7.12 11.70 5.35
N LYS A 24 7.07 12.39 6.50
CA LYS A 24 8.08 12.29 7.56
C LYS A 24 8.19 10.86 8.08
N ALA A 25 7.07 10.21 8.40
CA ALA A 25 7.06 8.83 8.91
C ALA A 25 7.63 7.82 7.90
N VAL A 26 7.65 8.15 6.61
CA VAL A 26 8.20 7.32 5.53
C VAL A 26 9.67 7.64 5.27
N LEU A 27 9.98 8.92 5.04
CA LEU A 27 11.30 9.40 4.62
C LEU A 27 12.35 9.33 5.73
N TYR A 28 11.97 9.50 7.00
CA TYR A 28 12.94 9.39 8.09
C TYR A 28 13.54 7.97 8.17
N PRO A 29 12.76 6.89 8.32
CA PRO A 29 13.32 5.54 8.31
C PRO A 29 14.13 5.23 7.05
N LEU A 30 13.66 5.62 5.87
CA LEU A 30 14.41 5.36 4.62
C LEU A 30 15.76 6.07 4.60
N SER A 31 15.80 7.36 4.94
CA SER A 31 17.05 8.13 4.98
C SER A 31 18.02 7.55 6.01
N TRP A 32 17.50 7.18 7.19
CA TRP A 32 18.30 6.52 8.23
C TRP A 32 18.71 5.10 7.84
N GLY A 33 18.00 4.42 6.95
CA GLY A 33 18.37 3.10 6.44
C GLY A 33 19.52 3.12 5.44
N ILE A 34 19.68 4.22 4.70
CA ILE A 34 20.81 4.40 3.76
C ILE A 34 22.14 4.45 4.52
N LEU A 35 22.17 5.12 5.68
CA LEU A 35 23.40 5.33 6.47
C LEU A 35 24.09 4.00 6.86
N PRO A 36 23.43 3.03 7.51
CA PRO A 36 24.02 1.73 7.82
C PRO A 36 24.51 0.96 6.60
N ILE A 37 23.83 1.06 5.46
CA ILE A 37 24.25 0.39 4.21
C ILE A 37 25.54 1.02 3.68
N VAL A 38 25.63 2.35 3.72
CA VAL A 38 26.87 3.06 3.35
C VAL A 38 28.01 2.72 4.30
N PHE A 39 27.76 2.62 5.61
CA PHE A 39 28.78 2.17 6.56
C PHE A 39 29.21 0.74 6.30
N ALA A 40 28.29 -0.18 6.00
CA ALA A 40 28.63 -1.55 5.61
C ALA A 40 29.55 -1.58 4.37
N PHE A 41 29.28 -0.73 3.37
CA PHE A 41 30.15 -0.59 2.20
C PHE A 41 31.53 -0.05 2.55
N ILE A 42 31.62 0.99 3.39
CA ILE A 42 32.90 1.55 3.82
C ILE A 42 33.72 0.49 4.57
N MET A 43 33.10 -0.18 5.55
CA MET A 43 33.75 -1.23 6.35
C MET A 43 34.26 -2.40 5.49
N MET A 44 33.48 -2.82 4.48
CA MET A 44 33.90 -3.83 3.51
C MET A 44 35.16 -3.42 2.74
N VAL A 45 35.24 -2.15 2.32
CA VAL A 45 36.38 -1.63 1.53
C VAL A 45 37.60 -1.39 2.40
N THR A 46 37.43 -0.83 3.60
CA THR A 46 38.53 -0.51 4.50
C THR A 46 39.03 -1.69 5.32
N LYS A 47 38.28 -2.81 5.32
CA LYS A 47 38.57 -4.01 6.14
C LYS A 47 38.63 -3.71 7.64
N THR A 48 37.80 -2.76 8.07
CA THR A 48 37.69 -2.34 9.48
C THR A 48 36.31 -2.65 10.03
N GLY A 49 36.23 -3.28 11.20
CA GLY A 49 34.95 -3.59 11.85
C GLY A 49 34.12 -4.64 11.10
N GLU A 50 34.77 -5.63 10.49
CA GLU A 50 34.13 -6.64 9.63
C GLU A 50 32.97 -7.39 10.32
N GLU A 51 33.11 -7.64 11.62
CA GLU A 51 32.08 -8.24 12.48
C GLU A 51 30.75 -7.46 12.51
N TRP A 52 30.76 -6.16 12.18
CA TRP A 52 29.59 -5.28 12.18
C TRP A 52 28.95 -5.10 10.80
N ILE A 53 29.60 -5.57 9.72
CA ILE A 53 29.14 -5.35 8.34
C ILE A 53 27.73 -5.92 8.15
N ALA A 54 27.52 -7.17 8.56
CA ALA A 54 26.22 -7.83 8.40
C ALA A 54 25.11 -7.15 9.22
N TRP A 55 25.43 -6.68 10.43
CA TRP A 55 24.50 -5.97 11.29
C TRP A 55 24.12 -4.60 10.74
N ALA A 56 25.10 -3.83 10.28
CA ALA A 56 24.87 -2.53 9.67
C ALA A 56 23.98 -2.67 8.42
N GLY A 57 24.30 -3.60 7.53
CA GLY A 57 23.50 -3.89 6.35
C GLY A 57 22.06 -4.32 6.67
N GLY A 58 21.90 -5.27 7.59
CA GLY A 58 20.59 -5.78 8.01
C GLY A 58 19.70 -4.70 8.64
N ILE A 59 20.25 -3.87 9.54
CA ILE A 59 19.54 -2.74 10.16
C ILE A 59 19.07 -1.74 9.10
N GLY A 60 19.91 -1.45 8.10
CA GLY A 60 19.53 -0.56 7.00
C GLY A 60 18.30 -1.06 6.24
N ILE A 61 18.24 -2.37 5.95
CA ILE A 61 17.08 -2.98 5.29
C ILE A 61 15.83 -3.00 6.17
N ILE A 62 15.98 -3.25 7.48
CA ILE A 62 14.85 -3.15 8.42
C ILE A 62 14.26 -1.74 8.40
N LEU A 63 15.10 -0.71 8.39
CA LEU A 63 14.66 0.68 8.29
C LEU A 63 13.95 0.98 6.96
N PHE A 64 14.37 0.38 5.85
CA PHE A 64 13.63 0.45 4.59
C PHE A 64 12.23 -0.18 4.70
N LEU A 65 12.12 -1.35 5.34
CA LEU A 65 10.83 -1.99 5.59
C LEU A 65 9.93 -1.14 6.48
N VAL A 66 10.47 -0.55 7.56
CA VAL A 66 9.71 0.36 8.44
C VAL A 66 9.19 1.57 7.66
N GLY A 67 10.02 2.19 6.82
CA GLY A 67 9.59 3.31 5.97
C GLY A 67 8.51 2.89 4.97
N GLY A 68 8.66 1.73 4.34
CA GLY A 68 7.67 1.15 3.42
C GLY A 68 6.34 0.88 4.12
N VAL A 69 6.34 0.20 5.27
CA VAL A 69 5.11 -0.11 6.03
C VAL A 69 4.40 1.17 6.45
N SER A 70 5.13 2.20 6.89
CA SER A 70 4.56 3.52 7.21
C SER A 70 3.85 4.18 6.02
N ALA A 71 4.32 3.94 4.79
CA ALA A 71 3.68 4.47 3.59
C ALA A 71 2.38 3.74 3.24
N VAL A 72 2.34 2.41 3.46
CA VAL A 72 1.17 1.58 3.16
C VAL A 72 0.15 1.58 4.29
N GLY A 73 0.55 1.87 5.53
CA GLY A 73 -0.32 1.84 6.71
C GLY A 73 -1.68 2.54 6.54
N PRO A 74 -1.74 3.79 6.02
CA PRO A 74 -3.01 4.48 5.77
C PRO A 74 -3.91 3.82 4.72
N ARG A 75 -3.33 3.01 3.81
CA ARG A 75 -4.02 2.35 2.69
C ARG A 75 -3.52 0.92 2.56
N GLN A 76 -3.84 0.06 3.52
CA GLN A 76 -3.35 -1.32 3.55
C GLN A 76 -3.57 -2.07 2.24
N GLY A 77 -4.69 -1.80 1.55
CA GLY A 77 -4.98 -2.44 0.28
C GLY A 77 -4.11 -1.99 -0.90
N ALA A 78 -3.21 -1.02 -0.72
CA ALA A 78 -2.16 -0.70 -1.68
C ALA A 78 -1.24 -1.92 -1.95
N PHE A 79 -1.15 -2.89 -1.04
CA PHE A 79 -0.47 -4.17 -1.27
C PHE A 79 -1.08 -5.02 -2.41
N ASN A 80 -2.29 -4.71 -2.88
CA ASN A 80 -2.85 -5.35 -4.08
C ASN A 80 -2.14 -4.89 -5.38
N SER A 81 -1.28 -3.86 -5.32
CA SER A 81 -0.38 -3.47 -6.41
C SER A 81 0.89 -4.33 -6.43
N ILE A 82 1.20 -4.87 -7.61
CA ILE A 82 2.44 -5.62 -7.86
C ILE A 82 3.65 -4.70 -7.75
N ARG A 83 3.56 -3.45 -8.25
CA ARG A 83 4.64 -2.46 -8.07
C ARG A 83 4.99 -2.30 -6.60
N ILE A 84 3.98 -2.10 -5.74
CA ILE A 84 4.20 -1.91 -4.31
C ILE A 84 4.79 -3.17 -3.69
N ALA A 85 4.15 -4.32 -3.91
CA ALA A 85 4.59 -5.62 -3.40
C ALA A 85 6.05 -5.94 -3.80
N SER A 86 6.45 -5.58 -5.02
CA SER A 86 7.82 -5.82 -5.51
C SER A 86 8.88 -5.09 -4.67
N GLY A 87 8.62 -3.85 -4.23
CA GLY A 87 9.52 -3.11 -3.35
C GLY A 87 9.79 -3.84 -2.03
N PHE A 88 8.73 -4.33 -1.38
CA PHE A 88 8.86 -5.12 -0.14
C PHE A 88 9.53 -6.46 -0.37
N PHE A 89 9.23 -7.13 -1.49
CA PHE A 89 9.88 -8.39 -1.86
C PHE A 89 11.40 -8.24 -1.98
N PHE A 90 11.88 -7.19 -2.66
CA PHE A 90 13.32 -6.93 -2.76
C PHE A 90 13.96 -6.55 -1.42
N CYS A 91 13.25 -5.83 -0.54
CA CYS A 91 13.72 -5.62 0.84
C CYS A 91 13.86 -6.94 1.61
N ILE A 92 12.90 -7.87 1.49
CA ILE A 92 12.98 -9.19 2.13
C ILE A 92 14.17 -9.98 1.58
N LEU A 93 14.37 -10.00 0.26
CA LEU A 93 15.53 -10.65 -0.36
C LEU A 93 16.87 -10.06 0.12
N ALA A 94 16.94 -8.73 0.26
CA ALA A 94 18.13 -8.07 0.79
C ALA A 94 18.37 -8.44 2.26
N LEU A 95 17.32 -8.55 3.07
CA LEU A 95 17.42 -8.99 4.45
C LEU A 95 17.98 -10.42 4.54
N PHE A 96 17.46 -11.34 3.72
CA PHE A 96 18.01 -12.71 3.62
C PHE A 96 19.47 -12.72 3.17
N SER A 97 19.85 -11.83 2.25
CA SER A 97 21.24 -11.72 1.80
C SER A 97 22.16 -11.34 2.98
N TRP A 98 21.74 -10.42 3.85
CA TRP A 98 22.50 -10.08 5.06
C TRP A 98 22.56 -11.21 6.10
N VAL A 99 21.50 -12.01 6.23
CA VAL A 99 21.53 -13.23 7.06
C VAL A 99 22.53 -14.25 6.52
N LEU A 100 22.62 -14.40 5.20
CA LEU A 100 23.59 -15.29 4.58
C LEU A 100 25.02 -14.79 4.74
N VAL A 101 25.25 -13.48 4.68
CA VAL A 101 26.56 -12.88 5.03
C VAL A 101 26.91 -13.17 6.48
N ALA A 102 25.98 -12.96 7.43
CA ALA A 102 26.20 -13.22 8.86
C ALA A 102 26.53 -14.69 9.17
N THR A 103 26.09 -15.61 8.32
CA THR A 103 26.34 -17.05 8.45
C THR A 103 27.48 -17.55 7.56
N ASN A 104 28.26 -16.64 6.95
CA ASN A 104 29.37 -16.92 6.04
C ASN A 104 28.98 -17.74 4.79
N ASN A 105 27.72 -17.67 4.36
CA ASN A 105 27.18 -18.37 3.20
C ASN A 105 27.08 -17.48 1.94
N LEU A 106 27.36 -16.17 2.06
CA LEU A 106 27.31 -15.22 0.96
C LEU A 106 28.38 -14.14 1.13
N LEU A 107 28.96 -13.66 0.02
CA LEU A 107 29.89 -12.53 0.05
C LEU A 107 29.15 -11.21 0.28
N GLU A 108 29.78 -10.31 1.05
CA GLU A 108 29.27 -8.97 1.40
C GLU A 108 28.84 -8.14 0.18
N VAL A 109 29.62 -8.23 -0.92
CA VAL A 109 29.35 -7.51 -2.18
C VAL A 109 27.95 -7.82 -2.71
N TYR A 110 27.51 -9.08 -2.65
CA TYR A 110 26.18 -9.46 -3.12
C TYR A 110 25.06 -8.92 -2.24
N ALA A 111 25.28 -8.86 -0.92
CA ALA A 111 24.32 -8.26 0.00
C ALA A 111 24.19 -6.75 -0.24
N ILE A 112 25.30 -6.04 -0.48
CA ILE A 112 25.28 -4.61 -0.84
C ILE A 112 24.54 -4.38 -2.16
N LEU A 113 24.80 -5.19 -3.19
CA LEU A 113 24.07 -5.09 -4.46
C LEU A 113 22.57 -5.33 -4.27
N SER A 114 22.19 -6.32 -3.46
CA SER A 114 20.78 -6.58 -3.13
C SER A 114 20.14 -5.40 -2.38
N SER A 115 20.88 -4.73 -1.49
CA SER A 115 20.43 -3.55 -0.77
C SER A 115 20.21 -2.34 -1.67
N ILE A 116 21.08 -2.12 -2.65
CA ILE A 116 20.90 -1.06 -3.66
C ILE A 116 19.65 -1.33 -4.49
N LEU A 117 19.44 -2.59 -4.91
CA LEU A 117 18.24 -2.97 -5.65
C LEU A 117 16.97 -2.79 -4.81
N ALA A 118 17.01 -3.18 -3.53
CA ALA A 118 15.92 -2.94 -2.59
C ALA A 118 15.60 -1.45 -2.44
N LEU A 119 16.61 -0.59 -2.34
CA LEU A 119 16.44 0.87 -2.28
C LEU A 119 15.73 1.42 -3.54
N ILE A 120 16.17 0.99 -4.73
CA ILE A 120 15.57 1.43 -5.99
C ILE A 120 14.10 0.98 -6.08
N MET A 121 13.83 -0.27 -5.70
CA MET A 121 12.49 -0.84 -5.79
C MET A 121 11.53 -0.25 -4.76
N ILE A 122 11.97 -0.06 -3.51
CA ILE A 122 11.13 0.60 -2.50
C ILE A 122 10.88 2.06 -2.88
N TYR A 123 11.88 2.77 -3.41
CA TYR A 123 11.68 4.14 -3.90
C TYR A 123 10.62 4.21 -5.00
N ARG A 124 10.66 3.28 -5.97
CA ARG A 124 9.63 3.19 -7.02
C ARG A 124 8.23 2.88 -6.46
N SER A 125 8.14 1.99 -5.47
CA SER A 125 6.86 1.71 -4.79
C SER A 125 6.31 2.96 -4.11
N LEU A 126 7.17 3.71 -3.44
CA LEU A 126 6.78 4.93 -2.70
C LEU A 126 6.39 6.06 -3.65
N ASP A 127 7.16 6.27 -4.72
CA ASP A 127 6.82 7.24 -5.77
C ASP A 127 5.43 6.97 -6.35
N PHE A 128 5.09 5.70 -6.57
CA PHE A 128 3.76 5.31 -7.03
C PHE A 128 2.65 5.59 -5.99
N ILE A 129 2.91 5.34 -4.70
CA ILE A 129 1.96 5.65 -3.62
C ILE A 129 1.74 7.16 -3.49
N PHE A 130 2.82 7.95 -3.49
CA PHE A 130 2.76 9.39 -3.28
C PHE A 130 2.16 10.16 -4.47
N LYS A 131 2.26 9.62 -5.68
CA LYS A 131 1.63 10.19 -6.88
C LYS A 131 0.16 9.83 -7.04
N ASP A 132 -0.39 8.97 -6.17
CA ASP A 132 -1.80 8.63 -6.22
C ASP A 132 -2.67 9.77 -5.65
N ILE A 133 -3.77 10.08 -6.34
CA ILE A 133 -4.69 11.16 -5.96
C ILE A 133 -5.49 10.92 -4.67
N GLY A 134 -5.47 9.70 -4.13
CA GLY A 134 -6.14 9.38 -2.87
C GLY A 134 -7.67 9.47 -2.96
N LEU A 135 -8.27 8.80 -3.95
CA LEU A 135 -9.73 8.72 -4.05
C LEU A 135 -10.28 7.67 -3.08
N ILE A 136 -10.54 8.11 -1.85
CA ILE A 136 -11.16 7.29 -0.82
C ILE A 136 -12.48 7.90 -0.42
N TYR A 137 -13.51 7.07 -0.44
CA TYR A 137 -14.85 7.40 -0.02
C TYR A 137 -15.27 6.46 1.09
N GLN A 138 -16.02 6.96 2.08
CA GLN A 138 -16.54 6.15 3.16
C GLN A 138 -18.02 6.42 3.40
N ILE A 139 -18.71 5.39 3.88
CA ILE A 139 -20.11 5.45 4.31
C ILE A 139 -20.24 4.68 5.63
N GLU A 140 -21.15 5.08 6.50
CA GLU A 140 -21.47 4.32 7.71
C GLU A 140 -21.98 2.93 7.34
N TRP A 141 -21.57 1.91 8.10
CA TRP A 141 -21.90 0.53 7.77
C TRP A 141 -22.14 -0.33 9.01
N SER A 142 -23.19 -1.15 8.99
CA SER A 142 -23.44 -2.14 10.03
C SER A 142 -22.74 -3.46 9.72
N ALA A 143 -22.07 -4.07 10.71
CA ALA A 143 -21.45 -5.39 10.53
C ALA A 143 -22.45 -6.50 10.18
N LYS A 144 -23.75 -6.27 10.43
CA LYS A 144 -24.84 -7.19 10.11
C LYS A 144 -25.23 -7.13 8.63
N TRP A 145 -24.96 -6.02 7.95
CA TRP A 145 -25.37 -5.83 6.57
C TRP A 145 -24.36 -6.49 5.62
N PRO A 146 -24.82 -7.42 4.76
CA PRO A 146 -23.97 -8.01 3.74
C PRO A 146 -23.70 -7.01 2.63
N LEU A 147 -22.56 -7.14 1.94
CA LEU A 147 -22.31 -6.38 0.72
C LEU A 147 -23.39 -6.67 -0.34
N PRO A 148 -23.90 -5.65 -1.06
CA PRO A 148 -24.87 -5.80 -2.14
C PRO A 148 -24.20 -6.37 -3.40
N THR A 149 -23.79 -7.63 -3.35
CA THR A 149 -23.05 -8.29 -4.45
C THR A 149 -23.79 -8.31 -5.79
N GLY A 150 -25.13 -8.24 -5.77
CA GLY A 150 -25.96 -8.24 -6.97
C GLY A 150 -25.73 -7.05 -7.91
N SER A 151 -25.23 -5.92 -7.39
CA SER A 151 -24.93 -4.74 -8.21
C SER A 151 -23.45 -4.56 -8.51
N MET A 152 -22.59 -5.51 -8.12
CA MET A 152 -21.14 -5.41 -8.25
C MET A 152 -20.61 -6.14 -9.49
N VAL A 153 -20.77 -5.53 -10.67
CA VAL A 153 -20.39 -6.15 -11.95
C VAL A 153 -18.86 -6.19 -12.12
N ASP A 154 -18.32 -7.39 -12.40
CA ASP A 154 -16.89 -7.67 -12.58
C ASP A 154 -16.01 -7.38 -11.35
N TRP A 155 -16.58 -7.48 -10.15
CA TRP A 155 -15.82 -7.44 -8.90
C TRP A 155 -15.45 -8.86 -8.45
N ASP A 156 -14.19 -9.03 -8.02
CA ASP A 156 -13.73 -10.18 -7.25
C ASP A 156 -14.23 -10.04 -5.80
N ILE A 157 -15.35 -10.69 -5.50
CA ILE A 157 -15.95 -10.70 -4.16
C ILE A 157 -15.26 -11.74 -3.29
N ARG A 158 -14.50 -11.28 -2.29
CA ARG A 158 -13.75 -12.13 -1.36
C ARG A 158 -14.50 -12.42 -0.07
N SER A 159 -15.29 -11.47 0.40
CA SER A 159 -16.15 -11.62 1.58
C SER A 159 -17.37 -10.74 1.46
N THR A 160 -18.54 -11.28 1.75
CA THR A 160 -19.78 -10.51 1.85
C THR A 160 -20.02 -9.95 3.25
N ARG A 161 -19.35 -10.51 4.26
CA ARG A 161 -19.40 -10.05 5.65
C ARG A 161 -18.38 -8.95 5.88
N PHE A 162 -18.70 -8.06 6.83
CA PHE A 162 -17.79 -7.00 7.26
C PHE A 162 -16.42 -7.57 7.64
N SER A 163 -15.38 -7.02 7.02
CA SER A 163 -13.99 -7.36 7.27
C SER A 163 -13.12 -6.13 7.09
N GLN A 164 -12.07 -6.01 7.89
CA GLN A 164 -11.06 -4.96 7.72
C GLN A 164 -10.08 -5.25 6.58
N ASN A 165 -10.07 -6.49 6.09
CA ASN A 165 -9.37 -6.87 4.88
C ASN A 165 -10.21 -6.52 3.63
N THR A 166 -9.59 -6.60 2.44
CA THR A 166 -10.29 -6.43 1.16
C THR A 166 -11.49 -7.39 1.06
N MET A 167 -12.70 -6.82 1.03
CA MET A 167 -13.97 -7.53 0.89
C MET A 167 -14.33 -7.73 -0.58
N ALA A 168 -14.04 -6.75 -1.42
CA ALA A 168 -14.19 -6.84 -2.86
C ALA A 168 -13.09 -6.06 -3.59
N LEU A 169 -12.66 -6.55 -4.76
CA LEU A 169 -11.62 -5.93 -5.58
C LEU A 169 -12.06 -5.90 -7.05
N LYS A 170 -11.87 -4.76 -7.72
CA LYS A 170 -12.01 -4.66 -9.18
C LYS A 170 -10.74 -4.08 -9.78
N ARG A 171 -10.15 -4.77 -10.73
CA ARG A 171 -8.95 -4.31 -11.45
C ARG A 171 -9.36 -3.66 -12.77
N PHE A 172 -8.77 -2.51 -13.07
CA PHE A 172 -8.97 -1.80 -14.33
C PHE A 172 -7.82 -2.06 -15.30
N ASP A 173 -6.59 -1.94 -14.80
CA ASP A 173 -5.36 -2.18 -15.57
C ASP A 173 -4.17 -2.35 -14.62
N GLY A 174 -3.65 -3.58 -14.51
CA GLY A 174 -2.51 -3.92 -13.66
C GLY A 174 -2.63 -3.43 -12.22
N ASP A 175 -1.91 -2.34 -11.91
CA ASP A 175 -1.84 -1.70 -10.59
C ASP A 175 -2.94 -0.66 -10.32
N ARG A 176 -3.86 -0.44 -11.27
CA ARG A 176 -5.06 0.39 -11.09
C ARG A 176 -6.23 -0.49 -10.67
N PHE A 177 -6.78 -0.23 -9.50
CA PHE A 177 -7.88 -1.02 -8.96
C PHE A 177 -8.77 -0.20 -8.04
N ALA A 178 -10.01 -0.64 -7.87
CA ALA A 178 -10.89 -0.21 -6.80
C ALA A 178 -11.07 -1.36 -5.82
N GLN A 179 -11.13 -1.05 -4.54
CA GLN A 179 -11.35 -2.03 -3.49
C GLN A 179 -12.36 -1.53 -2.48
N ILE A 180 -13.08 -2.48 -1.89
CA ILE A 180 -14.00 -2.23 -0.80
C ILE A 180 -13.50 -2.99 0.43
N TYR A 181 -13.45 -2.31 1.56
CA TYR A 181 -13.07 -2.89 2.85
C TYR A 181 -13.73 -2.13 3.99
N GLY A 182 -13.92 -2.81 5.12
CA GLY A 182 -14.41 -2.21 6.35
C GLY A 182 -13.31 -1.44 7.08
N SER A 183 -13.69 -0.38 7.78
CA SER A 183 -12.80 0.33 8.69
C SER A 183 -13.53 0.65 9.98
N ARG A 184 -12.80 0.68 11.09
CA ARG A 184 -13.34 1.10 12.39
C ARG A 184 -12.85 2.51 12.67
N THR A 185 -13.79 3.42 12.84
CA THR A 185 -13.53 4.80 13.25
C THR A 185 -13.92 4.98 14.72
N THR A 186 -13.69 6.19 15.26
CA THR A 186 -14.19 6.58 16.58
C THR A 186 -15.71 6.67 16.64
N GLU A 187 -16.35 6.95 15.51
CA GLU A 187 -17.80 7.19 15.40
C GLU A 187 -18.57 5.90 15.10
N GLY A 188 -17.91 4.88 14.55
CA GLY A 188 -18.57 3.62 14.23
C GLY A 188 -17.79 2.77 13.22
N LEU A 189 -18.48 1.78 12.66
CA LEU A 189 -17.98 1.00 11.54
C LEU A 189 -18.35 1.71 10.24
N VAL A 190 -17.39 1.77 9.32
CA VAL A 190 -17.58 2.37 8.00
C VAL A 190 -17.15 1.40 6.92
N LEU A 191 -17.79 1.47 5.76
CA LEU A 191 -17.33 0.83 4.54
C LEU A 191 -16.53 1.85 3.74
N ARG A 192 -15.35 1.47 3.25
CA ARG A 192 -14.50 2.32 2.42
C ARG A 192 -14.43 1.79 1.00
N LEU A 193 -14.61 2.69 0.04
CA LEU A 193 -14.32 2.51 -1.37
C LEU A 193 -13.02 3.26 -1.66
N ASP A 194 -11.96 2.51 -1.94
CA ASP A 194 -10.63 3.05 -2.22
C ASP A 194 -10.26 2.76 -3.67
N ILE A 195 -10.07 3.81 -4.45
CA ILE A 195 -9.62 3.76 -5.83
C ILE A 195 -8.14 4.11 -5.86
N PHE A 196 -7.34 3.15 -6.31
CA PHE A 196 -5.88 3.18 -6.25
C PHE A 196 -5.24 3.13 -7.64
N GLY A 197 -4.09 3.76 -7.79
CA GLY A 197 -3.26 3.78 -9.00
C GLY A 197 -3.57 4.93 -9.97
N ILE A 198 -4.39 5.91 -9.55
CA ILE A 198 -4.75 7.06 -10.38
C ILE A 198 -3.77 8.19 -10.09
N HIS A 199 -2.98 8.57 -11.09
CA HIS A 199 -1.94 9.59 -10.90
C HIS A 199 -2.55 10.99 -10.85
N GLU A 200 -1.93 11.86 -10.05
CA GLU A 200 -2.26 13.29 -9.97
C GLU A 200 -2.33 13.95 -11.36
N GLY A 201 -3.40 14.73 -11.59
CA GLY A 201 -3.73 15.33 -12.88
C GLY A 201 -4.65 14.50 -13.78
N ASN A 202 -4.89 13.23 -13.47
CA ASN A 202 -5.86 12.41 -14.21
C ASN A 202 -7.26 12.46 -13.56
N ARG A 203 -8.29 12.36 -14.40
CA ARG A 203 -9.67 12.16 -13.96
C ARG A 203 -9.99 10.67 -13.95
N PHE A 204 -10.66 10.21 -12.89
CA PHE A 204 -11.20 8.86 -12.82
C PHE A 204 -12.63 8.84 -13.37
N ASP A 205 -12.93 7.88 -14.25
CA ASP A 205 -14.29 7.62 -14.71
C ASP A 205 -14.98 6.62 -13.78
N TYR A 206 -15.89 7.14 -12.94
CA TYR A 206 -16.63 6.34 -11.95
C TYR A 206 -17.56 5.30 -12.59
N ARG A 207 -17.91 5.43 -13.88
CA ARG A 207 -18.71 4.43 -14.59
C ARG A 207 -18.01 3.07 -14.65
N THR A 208 -16.68 3.07 -14.66
CA THR A 208 -15.88 1.85 -14.73
C THR A 208 -16.00 0.99 -13.48
N LEU A 209 -16.43 1.57 -12.33
CA LEU A 209 -16.70 0.82 -11.11
C LEU A 209 -17.77 -0.25 -11.34
N GLY A 210 -18.80 0.02 -12.17
CA GLY A 210 -19.85 -0.96 -12.42
C GLY A 210 -20.61 -1.38 -11.15
N ILE A 211 -20.76 -0.46 -10.21
CA ILE A 211 -21.56 -0.61 -8.98
C ILE A 211 -22.73 0.37 -9.00
N ASP A 212 -23.85 -0.02 -8.40
CA ASP A 212 -24.89 0.93 -8.01
C ASP A 212 -24.63 1.41 -6.59
N LEU A 213 -24.26 2.68 -6.44
CA LEU A 213 -23.92 3.27 -5.15
C LEU A 213 -25.14 3.44 -4.25
N GLN A 214 -26.36 3.41 -4.80
CA GLN A 214 -27.60 3.52 -4.03
C GLN A 214 -27.88 2.26 -3.23
N ASP A 215 -27.46 1.09 -3.71
CA ASP A 215 -27.66 -0.18 -2.98
C ASP A 215 -26.85 -0.26 -1.68
N PHE A 216 -25.91 0.66 -1.48
CA PHE A 216 -25.13 0.81 -0.25
C PHE A 216 -25.77 1.80 0.73
N LEU A 217 -26.80 2.53 0.31
CA LEU A 217 -27.62 3.41 1.14
C LEU A 217 -28.89 2.65 1.55
N THR A 218 -28.79 1.72 2.48
CA THR A 218 -30.01 1.18 3.09
C THR A 218 -30.53 2.16 4.13
N GLU A 219 -31.66 2.81 3.81
CA GLU A 219 -32.56 3.38 4.81
C GLU A 219 -33.05 2.25 5.72
N ASP A 220 -33.07 2.52 7.03
CA ASP A 220 -33.63 1.62 8.02
C ASP A 220 -35.06 1.21 7.62
N GLU A 221 -35.30 -0.09 7.40
CA GLU A 221 -36.62 -0.71 7.64
C GLU A 221 -36.71 -1.16 9.11
#